data_AF-A0AA88Y1F9-F1
#
_entry.id   AF-A0AA88Y1F9-F1
#
_cell.length_a   1.000
_cell.length_b   1.000
_cell.length_c   1.000
_cell.angle_alpha   90.00
_cell.angle_beta   90.00
_cell.angle_gamma   90.00
#
_symmetry.space_group_name_H-M   'P 1'
#
loop_
_entity.id
_entity.type
_entity.pdbx_description
1 polymer ?
#
loop_
_entity_poly.entity_id
_entity_poly.type
_entity_poly.pdbx_seq_one_letter_code
_entity_poly.pdbx_strand_id
1 'polypeptide(L)'
;MATFWWSLPQVVPDGLVCFFTSYVYMESTIASWYEQGIIDQVQKHKLLFIETVDAAETSLALLNFQKACENGRGAVLLSVARGTKREDRLWYYGVCLTKDLPGQIREARFPRWIQEHLRDGLCNLSTDEAVQVSRRFLRQMAQPFSREDQLGVSLLTLQQLQSEDTLKKIESRMQYV
;
A
#
# COMPACT_ATOMS: atom_id res chain seq x y z
N MET A 1 3.80 -16.08 -8.17
CA MET A 1 4.46 -14.99 -7.41
C MET A 1 5.29 -14.11 -8.33
N ALA A 2 6.18 -14.66 -9.18
CA ALA A 2 6.90 -13.91 -10.22
C ALA A 2 5.99 -13.05 -11.15
N THR A 3 4.85 -13.60 -11.57
CA THR A 3 3.86 -12.90 -12.42
C THR A 3 3.25 -11.66 -11.76
N PHE A 4 3.13 -11.66 -10.43
CA PHE A 4 2.60 -10.52 -9.69
C PHE A 4 3.58 -9.35 -9.72
N TRP A 5 4.87 -9.66 -9.58
CA TRP A 5 5.96 -8.71 -9.66
C TRP A 5 6.19 -8.15 -11.06
N TRP A 6 5.79 -8.90 -12.07
CA TRP A 6 5.75 -8.42 -13.45
C TRP A 6 4.67 -7.37 -13.69
N SER A 7 3.44 -7.65 -13.25
CA SER A 7 2.25 -6.90 -13.66
C SER A 7 1.94 -5.70 -12.76
N LEU A 8 2.27 -5.77 -11.47
CA LEU A 8 1.88 -4.73 -10.51
C LEU A 8 2.60 -3.39 -10.69
N PRO A 9 3.93 -3.34 -10.95
CA PRO A 9 4.63 -2.09 -11.23
C PRO A 9 4.07 -1.33 -12.43
N GLN A 10 3.42 -2.01 -13.38
CA GLN A 10 2.82 -1.37 -14.56
C GLN A 10 1.48 -0.70 -14.25
N VAL A 11 0.82 -1.09 -13.16
CA VAL A 11 -0.51 -0.59 -12.78
C VAL A 11 -0.43 0.54 -11.77
N VAL A 12 0.55 0.51 -10.87
CA VAL A 12 0.71 1.54 -9.83
C VAL A 12 1.56 2.70 -10.39
N PRO A 13 1.04 3.94 -10.48
CA PRO A 13 1.71 5.04 -11.17
C PRO A 13 2.96 5.56 -10.45
N ASP A 14 2.97 5.66 -9.12
CA ASP A 14 4.06 6.32 -8.38
C ASP A 14 5.00 5.32 -7.69
N GLY A 15 4.90 5.24 -6.36
CA GLY A 15 5.71 4.39 -5.51
C GLY A 15 4.99 3.12 -5.09
N LEU A 16 5.72 2.01 -5.10
CA LEU A 16 5.30 0.75 -4.50
C LEU A 16 6.25 0.40 -3.37
N VAL A 17 5.71 0.11 -2.20
CA VAL A 17 6.49 -0.38 -1.06
C VAL A 17 6.13 -1.84 -0.85
N CYS A 18 7.12 -2.72 -0.83
CA CYS A 18 6.92 -4.11 -0.56
C CYS A 18 7.59 -4.55 0.72
N PHE A 19 6.82 -5.13 1.63
CA PHE A 19 7.34 -5.64 2.89
C PHE A 19 7.57 -7.14 2.87
N PHE A 20 8.78 -7.53 3.26
CA PHE A 20 9.20 -8.91 3.52
C PHE A 20 9.19 -9.21 5.02
N THR A 21 9.08 -10.49 5.35
CA THR A 21 9.07 -10.99 6.73
C THR A 21 10.44 -10.99 7.39
N SER A 22 11.52 -11.10 6.61
CA SER A 22 12.89 -11.08 7.08
C SER A 22 13.86 -10.70 5.96
N TYR A 23 15.06 -10.23 6.32
CA TYR A 23 16.13 -9.91 5.35
C TYR A 23 16.60 -11.15 4.61
N VAL A 24 16.74 -12.29 5.30
CA VAL A 24 17.15 -13.57 4.70
C VAL A 24 16.18 -13.99 3.59
N TYR A 25 14.87 -13.86 3.85
CA TYR A 25 13.85 -14.18 2.86
C TYR A 25 13.82 -13.18 1.70
N MET A 26 14.05 -11.90 1.98
CA MET A 26 14.18 -10.88 0.95
C MET A 26 15.36 -11.15 0.03
N GLU A 27 16.54 -11.46 0.58
CA GLU A 27 17.75 -11.77 -0.19
C GLU A 27 17.58 -13.00 -1.06
N SER A 28 17.03 -14.10 -0.53
CA SER A 28 16.79 -15.32 -1.30
C SER A 28 15.78 -15.09 -2.43
N THR A 29 14.75 -14.28 -2.18
CA THR A 29 13.75 -13.93 -3.19
C THR A 29 14.34 -13.06 -4.29
N ILE A 30 15.13 -12.05 -3.93
CA ILE A 30 15.82 -11.17 -4.89
C ILE A 30 16.79 -11.97 -5.76
N ALA A 31 17.56 -12.90 -5.16
CA ALA A 31 18.46 -13.78 -5.91
C ALA A 31 17.69 -14.60 -6.96
N SER A 32 16.56 -15.20 -6.58
CA SER A 32 15.72 -15.96 -7.51
C SER A 32 15.12 -15.07 -8.62
N TRP A 33 14.75 -13.82 -8.32
CA TRP A 33 14.25 -12.88 -9.33
C TRP A 33 15.33 -12.41 -10.29
N TYR A 34 16.56 -12.30 -9.81
CA TYR A 34 17.70 -11.98 -10.64
C TYR A 34 17.97 -13.11 -11.65
N GLU A 35 18.00 -14.37 -11.19
CA GLU A 35 18.17 -15.54 -12.05
C GLU A 35 17.06 -15.68 -13.10
N GLN A 36 15.82 -15.30 -12.75
CA GLN A 36 14.67 -15.33 -13.66
C GLN A 36 14.58 -14.09 -14.57
N GLY A 37 15.48 -13.11 -14.45
CA GLY A 37 15.45 -11.87 -15.23
C GLY A 37 14.26 -10.95 -14.92
N ILE A 38 13.61 -11.14 -13.76
CA ILE A 38 12.45 -10.33 -13.33
C ILE A 38 12.91 -8.92 -12.94
N ILE A 39 14.07 -8.81 -12.29
CA ILE A 39 14.62 -7.52 -11.83
C ILE A 39 14.79 -6.55 -13.00
N ASP A 40 15.37 -7.00 -14.12
CA ASP A 40 15.57 -6.18 -15.31
C ASP A 40 14.26 -5.64 -15.86
N GLN A 41 13.18 -6.39 -15.70
CA GLN A 41 11.88 -6.07 -16.26
C GLN A 41 11.10 -5.10 -15.36
N VAL A 42 11.28 -5.24 -14.05
CA VAL A 42 10.82 -4.23 -13.08
C VAL A 42 11.57 -2.92 -13.30
N GLN A 43 12.90 -2.97 -13.49
CA GLN A 43 13.74 -1.79 -13.71
C GLN A 43 13.40 -1.00 -14.98
N LYS A 44 12.85 -1.65 -16.01
CA LYS A 44 12.32 -0.97 -17.21
C LYS A 44 11.15 -0.03 -16.89
N HIS A 45 10.37 -0.35 -15.86
CA HIS A 45 9.17 0.42 -15.49
C HIS A 45 9.41 1.35 -14.30
N LYS A 46 10.15 0.90 -13.28
CA LYS A 46 10.37 1.65 -12.03
C LYS A 46 11.76 1.43 -11.47
N LEU A 47 12.29 2.42 -10.76
CA LEU A 47 13.55 2.27 -10.05
C LEU A 47 13.37 1.35 -8.85
N LEU A 48 14.31 0.42 -8.63
CA LEU A 48 14.29 -0.50 -7.50
C LEU A 48 15.25 -0.02 -6.41
N PHE A 49 14.74 0.11 -5.19
CA PHE A 49 15.51 0.39 -3.98
C PHE A 49 15.33 -0.77 -3.00
N ILE A 50 16.43 -1.22 -2.41
CA ILE A 50 16.43 -2.32 -1.44
C ILE A 50 16.85 -1.76 -0.10
N GLU A 51 16.10 -2.06 0.94
CA GLU A 51 16.46 -1.73 2.31
C GLU A 51 17.62 -2.62 2.78
N THR A 52 18.64 -1.99 3.35
CA THR A 52 19.75 -2.71 3.97
C THR A 52 19.66 -2.67 5.49
N VAL A 53 20.53 -3.43 6.16
CA VAL A 53 20.58 -3.47 7.63
C VAL A 53 21.22 -2.19 8.19
N ASP A 54 21.99 -1.47 7.37
CA ASP A 54 22.64 -0.22 7.75
C ASP A 54 21.65 0.97 7.73
N ALA A 55 21.71 1.77 8.79
CA ALA A 55 20.79 2.89 8.99
C ALA A 55 21.09 4.05 8.02
N ALA A 56 22.35 4.29 7.68
CA ALA A 56 22.74 5.37 6.78
C ALA A 56 22.33 5.05 5.33
N GLU A 57 22.65 3.85 4.85
CA GLU A 57 22.21 3.36 3.54
C GLU A 57 20.68 3.33 3.42
N THR A 58 19.97 2.86 4.45
CA THR A 58 18.50 2.86 4.42
C THR A 58 17.93 4.27 4.28
N SER A 59 18.50 5.25 4.99
CA SER A 59 18.06 6.64 4.92
C SER A 59 18.27 7.21 3.52
N LEU A 60 19.38 6.87 2.88
CA LEU A 60 19.68 7.26 1.50
C LEU A 60 18.74 6.57 0.49
N ALA A 61 18.46 5.28 0.66
CA ALA A 61 17.52 4.53 -0.18
C ALA A 61 16.11 5.12 -0.11
N LEU A 62 15.64 5.47 1.11
CA LEU A 62 14.35 6.12 1.32
C LEU A 62 14.28 7.51 0.66
N LEU A 63 15.34 8.32 0.83
CA LEU A 63 15.41 9.65 0.22
C LEU A 63 15.36 9.57 -1.31
N ASN A 64 16.13 8.65 -1.90
CA ASN A 64 16.15 8.45 -3.35
C ASN A 64 14.84 7.87 -3.88
N PHE A 65 14.18 7.00 -3.12
CA PHE A 65 12.85 6.51 -3.42
C PHE A 65 11.83 7.65 -3.51
N GLN A 66 11.79 8.54 -2.51
CA GLN A 66 10.89 9.71 -2.51
C GLN A 66 11.18 10.62 -3.70
N LYS A 67 12.45 10.93 -3.94
CA LYS A 67 12.87 11.75 -5.07
C LYS A 67 12.49 11.12 -6.42
N ALA A 68 12.57 9.79 -6.55
CA ALA A 68 12.17 9.09 -7.76
C ALA A 68 10.65 9.13 -8.01
N CYS A 69 9.85 9.06 -6.95
CA CYS A 69 8.40 9.22 -7.02
C CYS A 69 8.00 10.64 -7.41
N GLU A 70 8.60 11.66 -6.78
CA GLU A 70 8.31 13.08 -7.08
C GLU A 70 8.68 13.49 -8.52
N ASN A 71 9.70 12.84 -9.09
CA ASN A 71 10.10 13.08 -10.49
C ASN A 71 9.23 12.31 -11.52
N GLY A 72 8.18 11.62 -11.08
CA GLY A 72 7.21 10.96 -11.97
C GLY A 72 7.70 9.67 -12.66
N ARG A 73 8.93 9.21 -12.38
CA ARG A 73 9.42 7.91 -12.87
C ARG A 73 8.84 6.75 -12.07
N GLY A 74 8.56 6.98 -10.79
CA GLY A 74 8.10 5.96 -9.87
C GLY A 74 9.21 5.01 -9.42
N ALA A 75 9.00 4.40 -8.26
CA ALA A 75 9.99 3.55 -7.62
C ALA A 75 9.34 2.39 -6.87
N VAL A 76 10.11 1.34 -6.64
CA VAL A 76 9.76 0.19 -5.81
C VAL A 76 10.75 0.12 -4.66
N LEU A 77 10.27 0.15 -3.43
CA LEU A 77 11.07 -0.04 -2.22
C LEU A 77 10.82 -1.45 -1.66
N LEU A 78 11.85 -2.30 -1.63
CA LEU A 78 11.82 -3.58 -0.93
C LEU A 78 12.31 -3.35 0.51
N SER A 79 11.43 -3.56 1.48
CA SER A 79 11.66 -3.29 2.90
C SER A 79 11.31 -4.53 3.72
N VAL A 80 11.84 -4.62 4.94
CA VAL A 80 11.43 -5.65 5.90
C VAL A 80 10.51 -5.00 6.92
N ALA A 81 9.37 -5.62 7.22
CA ALA A 81 8.42 -5.13 8.21
C ALA A 81 9.01 -5.19 9.63
N ARG A 82 9.84 -4.22 9.99
CA ARG A 82 10.34 -4.00 11.35
C ARG A 82 9.54 -2.86 11.95
N GLY A 83 8.60 -3.21 12.85
CA GLY A 83 7.70 -2.25 13.48
C GLY A 83 8.47 -1.17 14.24
N THR A 84 8.67 -0.02 13.63
CA THR A 84 8.90 1.28 14.30
C THR A 84 8.97 2.41 13.27
N LYS A 85 8.09 3.40 13.42
CA LYS A 85 8.16 4.81 12.91
C LYS A 85 8.33 5.06 11.40
N ARG A 86 8.59 4.07 10.55
CA ARG A 86 8.80 4.25 9.10
C ARG A 86 7.50 4.26 8.28
N GLU A 87 6.42 3.67 8.79
CA GLU A 87 5.11 3.58 8.12
C GLU A 87 4.44 4.95 7.89
N ASP A 88 4.62 5.90 8.81
CA ASP A 88 3.88 7.18 8.79
C ASP A 88 4.13 8.04 7.55
N ARG A 89 5.27 7.87 6.88
CA ARG A 89 5.61 8.64 5.66
C ARG A 89 5.35 7.88 4.37
N LEU A 90 4.97 6.60 4.46
CA LEU A 90 4.82 5.71 3.31
C LEU A 90 3.36 5.45 2.92
N TRP A 91 2.38 5.92 3.71
CA TRP A 91 0.94 5.74 3.45
C TRP A 91 0.46 6.28 2.09
N TYR A 92 1.17 7.24 1.50
CA TYR A 92 0.84 7.77 0.17
C TYR A 92 1.22 6.81 -0.98
N TYR A 93 2.02 5.78 -0.70
CA TYR A 93 2.53 4.84 -1.69
C TYR A 93 1.80 3.51 -1.61
N GLY A 94 1.68 2.81 -2.75
CA GLY A 94 1.01 1.51 -2.80
C GLY A 94 1.75 0.49 -1.93
N VAL A 95 1.13 0.05 -0.83
CA VAL A 95 1.70 -0.98 0.05
C VAL A 95 1.34 -2.36 -0.47
N CYS A 96 2.37 -3.16 -0.71
CA CYS A 96 2.26 -4.58 -1.00
C CYS A 96 2.92 -5.37 0.13
N LEU A 97 2.24 -6.40 0.65
CA LEU A 97 2.85 -7.33 1.59
C LEU A 97 3.20 -8.60 0.81
N THR A 98 4.49 -8.92 0.71
CA THR A 98 4.89 -10.21 0.12
C THR A 98 4.49 -11.35 1.03
N LYS A 99 3.79 -12.30 0.42
CA LYS A 99 3.21 -13.48 1.04
C LYS A 99 4.31 -14.46 1.45
N ASP A 100 4.73 -14.37 2.71
CA ASP A 100 5.06 -15.52 3.57
C ASP A 100 4.84 -15.15 5.04
N LEU A 101 3.87 -14.28 5.30
CA LEU A 101 3.28 -14.24 6.63
C LEU A 101 2.63 -15.61 6.84
N PRO A 102 3.00 -16.37 7.89
CA PRO A 102 2.36 -17.65 8.18
C PRO A 102 0.85 -17.40 8.15
N GLY A 103 0.05 -18.38 7.70
CA GLY A 103 -1.40 -18.32 7.44
C GLY A 103 -2.30 -17.87 8.60
N GLN A 104 -1.74 -17.18 9.58
CA GLN A 104 -2.27 -16.59 10.79
C GLN A 104 -2.30 -15.05 10.78
N ILE A 105 -1.99 -14.30 9.69
CA ILE A 105 -2.68 -13.00 9.55
C ILE A 105 -4.11 -13.33 9.12
N ARG A 106 -4.88 -13.79 10.11
CA ARG A 106 -6.33 -13.81 10.03
C ARG A 106 -6.77 -12.36 9.91
N GLU A 107 -7.83 -12.11 9.14
CA GLU A 107 -8.51 -10.81 9.04
C GLU A 107 -8.63 -10.14 10.43
N ALA A 108 -8.84 -10.94 11.47
CA ALA A 108 -8.83 -10.60 12.89
C ALA A 108 -7.64 -9.78 13.42
N ARG A 109 -6.48 -9.75 12.75
CA ARG A 109 -5.32 -8.93 13.16
C ARG A 109 -5.35 -7.50 12.61
N PHE A 110 -6.17 -7.24 11.59
CA PHE A 110 -6.32 -5.88 11.09
C PHE A 110 -7.28 -5.08 11.98
N PRO A 111 -7.07 -3.77 12.13
CA PRO A 111 -8.08 -2.90 12.74
C PRO A 111 -9.44 -3.01 12.03
N ARG A 112 -10.53 -2.82 12.77
CA ARG A 112 -11.91 -2.93 12.23
C ARG A 112 -12.16 -2.09 10.98
N TRP A 113 -11.62 -0.87 10.95
CA TRP A 113 -11.77 0.03 9.81
C TRP A 113 -11.17 -0.53 8.50
N ILE A 114 -10.17 -1.42 8.57
CA ILE A 114 -9.67 -2.16 7.40
C ILE A 114 -10.56 -3.36 7.13
N GLN A 115 -10.92 -4.12 8.17
CA GLN A 115 -11.76 -5.33 8.04
C GLN A 115 -13.10 -5.05 7.36
N GLU A 116 -13.74 -3.91 7.65
CA GLU A 116 -15.01 -3.49 7.03
C GLU A 116 -14.92 -3.36 5.50
N HIS A 117 -13.71 -3.13 4.97
CA HIS A 117 -13.46 -2.97 3.55
C HIS A 117 -12.86 -4.24 2.90
N LEU A 118 -12.48 -5.25 3.69
CA LEU A 118 -12.06 -6.57 3.22
C LEU A 118 -13.30 -7.43 2.94
N ARG A 119 -13.93 -7.20 1.77
CA ARG A 119 -15.05 -8.03 1.32
C ARG A 119 -14.55 -9.43 0.92
N ASP A 120 -15.38 -10.46 1.12
CA ASP A 120 -15.04 -11.84 0.75
C ASP A 120 -14.60 -11.98 -0.72
N GLY A 121 -15.20 -11.21 -1.63
CA GLY A 121 -14.83 -11.18 -3.05
C GLY A 121 -13.50 -10.49 -3.38
N LEU A 122 -12.84 -9.88 -2.40
CA LEU A 122 -11.48 -9.32 -2.50
C LEU A 122 -10.44 -10.22 -1.81
N CYS A 123 -10.89 -11.24 -1.10
CA CYS A 123 -10.03 -12.24 -0.49
C CYS A 123 -9.72 -13.37 -1.50
N ASN A 124 -8.51 -13.93 -1.43
CA ASN A 124 -8.08 -15.07 -2.27
C ASN A 124 -8.09 -14.85 -3.79
N LEU A 125 -7.92 -13.61 -4.25
CA LEU A 125 -7.80 -13.30 -5.68
C LEU A 125 -6.57 -13.95 -6.33
N SER A 126 -6.71 -14.34 -7.59
CA SER A 126 -5.56 -14.63 -8.45
C SER A 126 -4.74 -13.36 -8.73
N THR A 127 -3.53 -13.54 -9.25
CA THR A 127 -2.66 -12.41 -9.62
C THR A 127 -3.32 -11.46 -10.63
N ASP A 128 -3.97 -12.00 -11.64
CA ASP A 128 -4.58 -11.19 -12.70
C ASP A 128 -5.83 -10.47 -12.21
N GLU A 129 -6.65 -11.12 -11.38
CA GLU A 129 -7.81 -10.48 -10.73
C GLU A 129 -7.36 -9.35 -9.81
N ALA A 130 -6.33 -9.58 -8.98
CA ALA A 130 -5.79 -8.56 -8.10
C ALA A 130 -5.30 -7.33 -8.89
N VAL A 131 -4.58 -7.55 -9.99
CA VAL A 131 -4.11 -6.49 -10.89
C VAL A 131 -5.28 -5.72 -11.51
N GLN A 132 -6.34 -6.40 -11.93
CA GLN A 132 -7.53 -5.76 -12.48
C GLN A 132 -8.29 -4.94 -11.44
N VAL A 133 -8.45 -5.47 -10.23
CA VAL A 133 -9.07 -4.78 -9.10
C VAL A 133 -8.27 -3.52 -8.75
N SER A 134 -6.94 -3.64 -8.61
CA SER A 134 -6.07 -2.48 -8.34
C SER A 134 -6.16 -1.43 -9.43
N ARG A 135 -6.14 -1.83 -10.71
CA ARG A 135 -6.26 -0.91 -11.84
C ARG A 135 -7.60 -0.18 -11.84
N ARG A 136 -8.70 -0.88 -11.56
CA ARG A 136 -10.04 -0.29 -11.46
C ARG A 136 -10.10 0.70 -10.29
N PHE A 137 -9.60 0.29 -9.12
CA PHE A 137 -9.59 1.11 -7.92
C PHE A 137 -8.81 2.42 -8.14
N LEU A 138 -7.58 2.34 -8.64
CA LEU A 138 -6.74 3.53 -8.87
C LEU A 138 -7.39 4.51 -9.86
N ARG A 139 -8.06 4.01 -10.90
CA ARG A 139 -8.79 4.88 -11.85
C ARG A 139 -10.00 5.57 -11.23
N GLN A 140 -10.74 4.85 -10.38
CA GLN A 140 -11.90 5.42 -9.67
C GLN A 140 -11.44 6.46 -8.64
N MET A 141 -10.34 6.20 -7.94
CA MET A 141 -9.79 7.11 -6.91
C MET A 141 -9.04 8.31 -7.49
N ALA A 142 -8.55 8.21 -8.74
CA ALA A 142 -7.87 9.32 -9.43
C ALA A 142 -8.83 10.36 -10.04
N GLN A 143 -10.14 10.19 -9.88
CA GLN A 143 -11.10 11.20 -10.34
C GLN A 143 -11.01 12.47 -9.49
N PRO A 144 -11.26 13.67 -10.05
CA PRO A 144 -11.34 14.89 -9.27
C PRO A 144 -12.40 14.73 -8.19
N PHE A 145 -11.98 14.85 -6.93
CA PHE A 145 -12.87 14.72 -5.78
C PHE A 145 -13.04 16.10 -5.15
N SER A 146 -14.23 16.69 -5.33
CA SER A 146 -14.47 18.06 -4.89
C SER A 146 -14.75 18.13 -3.38
N ARG A 147 -14.67 19.33 -2.81
CA ARG A 147 -15.06 19.54 -1.42
C ARG A 147 -16.55 19.29 -1.20
N GLU A 148 -17.38 19.55 -2.21
CA GLU A 148 -18.83 19.37 -2.14
C GLU A 148 -19.21 17.90 -2.00
N ASP A 149 -18.48 17.01 -2.69
CA ASP A 149 -18.66 15.55 -2.59
C ASP A 149 -18.36 14.99 -1.19
N GLN A 150 -17.62 15.75 -0.36
CA GLN A 150 -17.24 15.36 1.00
C GLN A 150 -18.19 15.86 2.07
N LEU A 151 -18.94 16.94 1.79
CA LEU A 151 -19.82 17.60 2.75
C LEU A 151 -20.96 16.66 3.16
N GLY A 152 -21.11 16.43 4.45
CA GLY A 152 -22.14 15.55 5.02
C GLY A 152 -21.77 14.06 5.08
N VAL A 153 -20.61 13.66 4.53
CA VAL A 153 -20.09 12.27 4.63
C VAL A 153 -18.81 12.22 5.47
N SER A 154 -17.76 12.88 5.00
CA SER A 154 -16.43 12.90 5.63
C SER A 154 -16.08 14.27 6.21
N LEU A 155 -16.58 15.36 5.61
CA LEU A 155 -16.46 16.73 6.11
C LEU A 155 -17.80 17.20 6.66
N LEU A 156 -17.80 17.78 7.87
CA LEU A 156 -18.98 18.37 8.49
C LEU A 156 -18.83 19.88 8.58
N THR A 157 -19.89 20.60 8.25
CA THR A 157 -19.97 22.05 8.46
C THR A 157 -20.31 22.39 9.92
N LEU A 158 -20.05 23.63 10.34
CA LEU A 158 -20.40 24.11 11.68
C LEU A 158 -21.90 23.96 11.98
N GLN A 159 -22.76 24.23 10.99
CA GLN A 159 -24.21 24.08 11.13
C GLN A 159 -24.62 22.62 11.29
N GLN A 160 -23.98 21.70 10.57
CA GLN A 160 -24.23 20.28 10.70
C GLN A 160 -23.77 19.72 12.05
N LEU A 161 -22.66 20.22 12.60
CA LEU A 161 -22.18 19.82 13.93
C LEU A 161 -23.11 20.25 15.07
N GLN A 162 -23.86 21.35 14.88
CA GLN A 162 -24.85 21.82 15.86
C GLN A 162 -26.17 21.03 15.80
N SER A 163 -26.37 20.18 14.79
CA SER A 163 -27.59 19.36 14.68
C SER A 163 -27.52 18.13 15.59
N GLU A 164 -28.57 17.92 16.39
CA GLU A 164 -28.65 16.77 17.31
C GLU A 164 -28.59 15.42 16.57
N ASP A 165 -29.11 15.35 15.34
CA ASP A 165 -29.07 14.12 14.54
C ASP A 165 -27.66 13.73 14.10
N THR A 166 -26.80 14.72 13.84
CA THR A 166 -25.40 14.47 13.49
C THR A 166 -24.61 14.05 14.71
N LEU A 167 -24.86 14.67 15.87
CA LEU A 167 -24.26 14.27 17.14
C LEU A 167 -24.62 12.83 17.52
N LYS A 168 -25.90 12.44 17.40
CA LYS A 168 -26.34 11.05 17.63
C LYS A 168 -25.70 10.05 16.67
N LYS A 169 -25.49 10.42 15.39
CA LYS A 169 -24.77 9.60 14.41
C LYS A 169 -23.28 9.46 14.75
N ILE A 170 -22.66 10.49 15.30
CA ILE A 170 -21.26 10.45 15.73
C ILE A 170 -21.14 9.56 16.97
N GLU A 171 -21.99 9.76 17.97
CA GLU A 171 -22.01 8.95 19.20
C GLU A 171 -22.23 7.47 18.92
N SER A 172 -23.16 7.12 18.02
CA SER A 172 -23.38 5.72 17.64
C SER A 172 -22.18 5.11 16.93
N ARG A 173 -21.45 5.88 16.10
CA ARG A 173 -20.22 5.42 15.45
C ARG A 173 -19.04 5.29 16.41
N MET A 174 -18.97 6.13 17.45
CA MET A 174 -17.93 6.05 18.50
C MET A 174 -18.09 4.81 19.39
N GLN A 175 -19.32 4.32 19.59
CA GLN A 175 -19.58 3.13 20.41
C GLN A 175 -19.06 1.81 19.82
N TYR A 176 -18.66 1.79 18.55
CA TYR A 176 -18.09 0.61 17.87
C TYR A 176 -16.56 0.59 17.79
N VAL A 177 -15.87 1.59 18.37
CA VAL A 177 -14.40 1.67 18.43
C VAL A 177 -13.86 0.88 19.62
#